data_AF-A0AAE2XU22-F1
#
_entry.id   AF-A0AAE2XU22-F1
#
_cell.length_a   1.000
_cell.length_b   1.000
_cell.length_c   1.000
_cell.angle_alpha   90.00
_cell.angle_beta   90.00
_cell.angle_gamma   90.00
#
_symmetry.space_group_name_H-M   'P 1'
#
loop_
_entity.id
_entity.type
_entity.pdbx_description
1 polymer ?
#
loop_
_entity_poly.entity_id
_entity_poly.type
_entity_poly.pdbx_seq_one_letter_code
_entity_poly.pdbx_strand_id
1 'polypeptide(L)' 'MKVFFPGFSREEVVEGLSRSVKENSERLGLCKVLLFSSYARGNYTVASDIDVFVVFDDEKGSENEVYKTLYEGD' A
#
# COMPACT_ATOMS: atom_id res chain seq x y z
N MET A 1 -11.22 3.62 28.13
CA MET A 1 -10.50 3.22 26.91
C MET A 1 -10.79 4.26 25.84
N LYS A 2 -9.82 5.12 25.49
CA LYS A 2 -10.01 6.11 24.41
C LYS A 2 -9.68 5.40 23.11
N VAL A 3 -10.72 5.06 22.33
CA VAL A 3 -10.55 4.54 20.98
C VAL A 3 -10.19 5.74 20.12
N PHE A 4 -8.92 5.84 19.74
CA PHE A 4 -8.51 6.76 18.70
C PHE A 4 -9.05 6.21 17.38
N PHE A 5 -9.57 7.11 16.55
CA PHE A 5 -10.00 6.91 15.18
C PHE A 5 -9.09 5.92 14.39
N PRO A 6 -9.55 5.28 13.30
CA PRO A 6 -8.65 4.46 12.48
C PRO A 6 -7.35 5.23 12.19
N GLY A 7 -6.21 4.55 12.31
CA GLY A 7 -4.89 5.19 12.31
C GLY A 7 -4.59 6.01 11.05
N PHE A 8 -5.29 5.72 9.96
CA PHE A 8 -5.28 6.47 8.70
C PHE A 8 -6.68 6.53 8.09
N SER A 9 -7.02 7.65 7.47
CA SER A 9 -8.15 7.76 6.55
C SER A 9 -7.83 7.10 5.20
N ARG A 10 -8.87 6.77 4.43
CA ARG A 10 -8.70 6.26 3.07
C ARG A 10 -7.88 7.20 2.20
N GLU A 11 -8.10 8.50 2.34
CA GLU A 11 -7.40 9.54 1.58
C GLU A 11 -5.91 9.56 1.94
N GLU A 12 -5.56 9.47 3.22
CA GLU A 12 -4.17 9.36 3.68
C GLU A 12 -3.49 8.09 3.15
N VAL A 13 -4.21 6.96 3.14
CA VAL A 13 -3.69 5.70 2.57
C VAL A 13 -3.44 5.84 1.07
N VAL A 14 -4.39 6.41 0.32
CA VAL A 14 -4.23 6.61 -1.13
C VAL A 14 -3.07 7.57 -1.43
N GLU A 15 -2.92 8.64 -0.65
CA GLU A 15 -1.80 9.57 -0.82
C GLU A 15 -0.45 8.92 -0.53
N GLY A 16 -0.35 8.17 0.58
CA GLY A 16 0.86 7.44 0.95
C GLY A 16 1.26 6.40 -0.08
N LEU A 17 0.30 5.59 -0.54
CA LEU A 17 0.53 4.60 -1.61
C LEU A 17 0.95 5.27 -2.91
N SER A 18 0.29 6.37 -3.31
CA SER A 18 0.63 7.09 -4.54
C SER A 18 2.05 7.64 -4.51
N ARG A 19 2.49 8.15 -3.36
CA ARG A 19 3.86 8.64 -3.15
C ARG A 19 4.87 7.51 -3.25
N SER A 20 4.66 6.42 -2.52
CA SER A 20 5.54 5.25 -2.54
C SER A 20 5.68 4.64 -3.94
N VAL A 21 4.56 4.50 -4.66
CA VAL A 21 4.56 4.02 -6.05
C VAL A 21 5.35 4.96 -6.96
N LYS A 22 5.16 6.28 -6.82
CA LYS A 22 5.89 7.25 -7.63
C LYS A 22 7.41 7.15 -7.40
N GLU A 23 7.84 6.96 -6.16
CA GLU A 23 9.25 6.88 -5.78
C GLU A 23 9.91 5.56 -6.20
N ASN A 24 9.14 4.47 -6.28
CA ASN A 24 9.69 3.13 -6.45
C ASN A 24 9.31 2.42 -7.78
N SER A 25 8.40 2.99 -8.58
CA SER A 25 7.86 2.33 -9.78
C SER A 25 8.90 1.88 -10.78
N GLU A 26 9.88 2.74 -11.11
CA GLU A 26 10.94 2.39 -12.06
C GLU A 26 11.89 1.35 -11.48
N ARG A 27 12.32 1.55 -10.23
CA ARG A 27 13.28 0.68 -9.52
C ARG A 27 12.74 -0.73 -9.31
N LEU A 28 11.47 -0.84 -8.94
CA LEU A 28 10.82 -2.12 -8.61
C LEU A 28 10.05 -2.73 -9.78
N GLY A 29 10.01 -2.07 -10.94
CA GLY A 29 9.21 -2.52 -12.08
C GLY A 29 7.70 -2.55 -11.80
N LEU A 30 7.17 -1.65 -10.96
CA LEU A 30 5.75 -1.66 -10.60
C LEU A 30 4.88 -1.36 -11.82
N CYS A 31 4.05 -2.32 -12.22
CA CYS A 31 3.11 -2.17 -13.33
C CYS A 31 1.73 -1.70 -12.86
N LYS A 32 1.26 -2.23 -11.72
CA LYS A 32 -0.04 -1.88 -11.13
C LYS A 32 0.01 -1.98 -9.61
N VAL A 33 -0.62 -1.03 -8.93
CA VAL A 33 -0.85 -1.07 -7.49
C VAL A 33 -2.32 -0.75 -7.22
N LEU A 34 -2.99 -1.62 -6.49
CA LEU A 34 -4.43 -1.55 -6.23
C LEU A 34 -4.67 -1.63 -4.73
N LEU A 35 -5.34 -0.61 -4.18
CA LEU A 35 -5.96 -0.71 -2.86
C LEU A 35 -7.24 -1.54 -2.98
N PHE A 36 -7.40 -2.57 -2.15
CA PHE A 36 -8.61 -3.38 -2.13
C PHE A 36 -9.19 -3.52 -0.72
N SER A 37 -10.22 -4.35 -0.55
CA SER A 37 -10.84 -4.61 0.75
C SER A 37 -11.50 -3.39 1.41
N SER A 38 -11.50 -3.34 2.75
CA SER A 38 -12.29 -2.41 3.57
C SER A 38 -11.92 -0.94 3.35
N TYR A 39 -10.63 -0.62 3.20
CA TYR A 39 -10.17 0.72 2.85
C TYR A 39 -10.63 1.16 1.46
N ALA A 40 -10.57 0.27 0.46
CA ALA A 40 -11.08 0.58 -0.88
C ALA A 40 -12.60 0.86 -0.90
N ARG A 41 -13.36 0.17 -0.04
CA ARG A 41 -14.83 0.32 0.07
C ARG A 41 -15.27 1.44 1.01
N GLY A 42 -14.35 2.04 1.78
CA GLY A 42 -14.67 3.09 2.76
C GLY A 42 -15.40 2.58 4.01
N ASN A 43 -15.37 1.28 4.30
CA ASN A 43 -16.01 0.67 5.46
C ASN A 43 -15.00 0.03 6.43
N TYR A 44 -13.79 0.58 6.48
CA TYR A 44 -12.71 0.20 7.40
C TYR A 44 -13.01 0.64 8.84
N THR A 45 -12.39 -0.04 9.80
CA THR A 45 -12.51 0.22 11.23
C THR A 45 -11.12 0.40 11.84
N VAL A 46 -11.06 0.73 13.14
CA VAL A 46 -9.79 0.83 13.88
C VAL A 46 -8.98 -0.48 13.86
N ALA A 47 -9.64 -1.62 13.67
CA ALA A 47 -9.00 -2.93 13.60
C ALA A 47 -8.75 -3.42 12.16
N SER A 48 -8.97 -2.57 11.16
CA SER A 48 -8.79 -2.95 9.75
C SER A 48 -7.35 -2.78 9.30
N ASP A 49 -6.83 -3.80 8.61
CA ASP A 49 -5.58 -3.74 7.87
C ASP A 49 -5.75 -2.99 6.55
N ILE A 50 -4.62 -2.56 5.96
CA ILE A 50 -4.56 -1.95 4.61
C ILE A 50 -4.12 -3.04 3.63
N ASP A 51 -5.02 -3.41 2.72
CA ASP A 51 -4.78 -4.47 1.75
C ASP A 51 -4.37 -3.88 0.38
N VAL A 52 -3.18 -4.26 -0.11
CA VAL A 52 -2.61 -3.77 -1.39
C VAL A 52 -2.23 -4.94 -2.29
N PHE A 53 -2.66 -4.87 -3.55
CA PHE A 53 -2.30 -5.83 -4.58
C PHE A 53 -1.34 -5.19 -5.58
N VAL A 54 -0.24 -5.87 -5.86
CA VAL A 54 0.85 -5.34 -6.69
C VAL A 54 1.11 -6.28 -7.86
N VAL A 55 1.21 -5.71 -9.05
CA VAL A 55 1.76 -6.35 -10.25
C VAL A 55 3.08 -5.66 -10.54
N PHE A 56 4.14 -6.44 -10.70
CA PHE A 56 5.47 -5.95 -11.05
C PHE A 56 6.09 -6.77 -12.18
N ASP A 57 7.08 -6.19 -12.82
CA ASP A 57 7.93 -6.78 -13.85
C ASP A 57 9.11 -7.48 -13.18
N ASP A 58 9.13 -8.82 -13.23
CA ASP A 58 10.14 -9.65 -12.57
C ASP A 58 11.51 -9.61 -13.25
N GLU A 59 11.60 -9.03 -14.45
CA GLU A 59 12.89 -8.70 -15.07
C GLU A 59 13.55 -7.46 -14.43
N LYS A 60 12.77 -6.63 -13.71
CA LYS A 60 13.24 -5.37 -13.11
C LYS A 60 13.31 -5.39 -11.59
N GLY A 61 12.45 -6.17 -10.92
CA GLY A 61 12.41 -6.27 -9.47
C GLY A 61 12.13 -7.69 -9.01
N SER A 62 12.40 -7.97 -7.73
CA SER A 62 12.06 -9.26 -7.13
C SER A 62 10.87 -9.15 -6.18
N GLU A 63 10.14 -10.26 -5.99
CA GLU A 63 9.04 -10.34 -5.01
C GLU A 63 9.50 -9.87 -3.62
N ASN A 64 10.69 -10.29 -3.19
CA ASN A 64 11.25 -9.92 -1.90
C ASN A 64 11.53 -8.41 -1.77
N GLU A 65 12.08 -7.77 -2.81
CA GLU A 65 12.33 -6.32 -2.78
C GLU A 65 11.02 -5.52 -2.81
N VAL A 66 10.07 -5.95 -3.64
CA VAL A 66 8.73 -5.36 -3.70
C VAL A 66 8.04 -5.47 -2.34
N TYR A 67 8.08 -6.66 -1.74
CA TYR A 67 7.47 -6.91 -0.43
C TYR A 67 8.12 -6.05 0.65
N LYS A 68 9.46 -6.05 0.77
CA LYS A 68 10.15 -5.27 1.80
C LYS A 68 9.90 -3.77 1.68
N THR A 69 10.04 -3.20 0.48
CA THR A 69 9.83 -1.76 0.28
C THR A 69 8.39 -1.34 0.60
N LEU A 70 7.39 -2.15 0.23
CA LEU A 70 5.98 -1.77 0.41
C LEU A 70 5.40 -2.15 1.78
N TYR A 71 5.93 -3.17 2.45
CA TYR A 71 5.42 -3.66 3.73
C TYR A 71 6.23 -3.19 4.94
N GLU A 72 7.56 -3.17 4.85
CA GLU A 72 8.42 -2.87 6.01
C GLU A 72 8.70 -1.37 6.14
N GLY A 73 8.63 -0.61 5.04
CA GLY A 73 9.09 0.78 4.99
C GLY A 73 10.62 0.86 5.14
N ASP A 74 11.27 1.73 4.37
CA ASP A 74 12.71 1.99 4.54
C ASP A 74 13.00 2.77 5.83
#